data_AF-A0A820HJB5-F1
#
_entry.id   AF-A0A820HJB5-F1
#
_cell.length_a   1.000
_cell.length_b   1.000
_cell.length_c   1.000
_cell.angle_alpha   90.00
_cell.angle_beta   90.00
_cell.angle_gamma   90.00
#
_symmetry.space_group_name_H-M   'P 1'
#
loop_
_entity.id
_entity.type
_entity.pdbx_description
1 polymer ?
#
loop_
_entity_poly.entity_id
_entity_poly.type
_entity_poly.pdbx_seq_one_letter_code
_entity_poly.pdbx_strand_id
1 'polypeptide(L)'
;MVSQIRHLILLGDSIFDNRSYVGRDQPAVIDQLKAKVKDFNWNATLLAVDGNVLSDVGNQIKRVPSDATHLFISIGKIYFL
;
A
#
# COMPACT_ATOMS: atom_id res chain seq x y z
N MET A 1 -26.09 5.27 -9.83
CA MET A 1 -24.70 5.47 -10.28
C MET A 1 -23.98 4.15 -10.14
N VAL A 2 -23.39 3.60 -11.20
CA VAL A 2 -22.56 2.40 -11.10
C VAL A 2 -21.28 2.80 -10.38
N SER A 3 -20.96 2.18 -9.25
CA SER A 3 -19.67 2.43 -8.59
C SER A 3 -18.56 1.88 -9.50
N GLN A 4 -17.57 2.72 -9.80
CA GLN A 4 -16.41 2.32 -10.58
C GLN A 4 -15.60 1.29 -9.77
N ILE A 5 -15.29 0.12 -10.33
CA ILE A 5 -14.41 -0.85 -9.67
C ILE A 5 -12.99 -0.28 -9.68
N ARG A 6 -12.37 -0.16 -8.50
CA ARG A 6 -10.97 0.25 -8.38
C ARG A 6 -10.22 -0.66 -7.44
N HIS A 7 -8.94 -0.89 -7.74
CA HIS A 7 -8.03 -1.64 -6.89
C HIS A 7 -6.79 -0.79 -6.68
N LEU A 8 -6.64 -0.30 -5.46
CA LEU A 8 -5.55 0.57 -5.02
C LEU A 8 -4.42 -0.30 -4.47
N ILE A 9 -3.19 -0.08 -4.92
CA ILE A 9 -2.02 -0.81 -4.43
C ILE A 9 -1.07 0.17 -3.74
N LEU A 10 -0.69 -0.16 -2.50
CA LEU A 10 0.30 0.60 -1.73
C LEU A 10 1.66 -0.09 -1.84
N LEU A 11 2.65 0.60 -2.40
CA LEU A 11 4.04 0.17 -2.57
C LEU A 11 4.95 1.12 -1.79
N GLY A 12 6.08 0.62 -1.30
CA GLY A 12 7.05 1.42 -0.58
C GLY A 12 7.55 0.76 0.70
N ASP A 13 7.69 1.58 1.74
CA ASP A 13 8.34 1.22 2.99
C ASP A 13 7.37 1.25 4.20
N SER A 14 7.95 1.44 5.39
CA SER A 14 7.28 1.51 6.69
C SER A 14 6.23 2.62 6.79
N ILE A 15 6.21 3.60 5.89
CA ILE A 15 5.14 4.60 5.84
C ILE A 15 3.78 3.94 5.55
N PHE A 16 3.75 2.95 4.64
CA PHE A 16 2.53 2.20 4.34
C PHE A 16 2.44 0.88 5.13
N ASP A 17 3.55 0.17 5.33
CA ASP A 17 3.62 -1.01 6.18
C ASP A 17 3.90 -0.64 7.64
N ASN A 18 2.92 0.04 8.25
CA ASN A 18 3.14 0.75 9.52
C ASN A 18 2.53 0.07 10.75
N ARG A 19 2.07 -1.18 10.65
CA ARG A 19 1.34 -1.89 11.73
C ARG A 19 2.15 -1.97 13.03
N SER A 20 3.46 -2.21 12.93
CA SER A 20 4.37 -2.26 14.09
C SER A 20 4.55 -0.90 14.79
N TYR A 21 4.24 0.21 14.10
CA TYR A 21 4.50 1.57 14.59
C TYR A 21 3.26 2.26 15.19
N VAL A 22 2.09 1.64 15.13
CA VAL A 22 0.87 2.21 15.70
C VAL A 22 0.35 1.36 16.86
N GLY A 23 -0.35 2.00 17.80
CA GLY A 23 -0.88 1.35 18.99
C GLY A 23 -1.81 0.17 18.64
N ARG A 24 -1.90 -0.81 19.55
CA ARG A 24 -2.64 -2.06 19.33
C ARG A 24 -4.08 -1.85 18.85
N ASP A 25 -4.74 -0.82 19.38
CA ASP A 25 -6.14 -0.47 19.07
C ASP A 25 -6.28 0.63 18.00
N GLN A 26 -5.19 0.99 17.33
CA GLN A 26 -5.16 2.01 16.28
C GLN A 26 -5.00 1.36 14.90
N PRO A 27 -5.75 1.79 13.87
CA PRO A 27 -5.70 1.18 12.54
C PRO A 27 -4.40 1.55 11.80
N ALA A 28 -3.80 0.57 11.11
CA ALA A 28 -2.69 0.83 10.18
C ALA A 28 -3.21 1.61 8.96
N VAL A 29 -2.29 2.16 8.14
CA VAL A 29 -2.67 2.93 6.95
C VAL A 29 -3.56 2.11 6.01
N ILE A 30 -3.23 0.84 5.77
CA ILE A 30 -4.03 -0.05 4.93
C ILE A 30 -5.44 -0.28 5.51
N ASP A 31 -5.58 -0.37 6.83
CA ASP A 31 -6.87 -0.58 7.50
C ASP A 31 -7.76 0.67 7.33
N GLN A 32 -7.18 1.86 7.52
CA GLN A 32 -7.88 3.13 7.31
C GLN A 32 -8.32 3.28 5.85
N LEU A 33 -7.45 2.93 4.89
CA LEU A 33 -7.79 2.99 3.47
C LEU A 33 -8.93 2.03 3.13
N LYS A 34 -8.84 0.76 3.54
CA LYS A 34 -9.90 -0.24 3.35
C LYS A 34 -11.22 0.23 3.94
N ALA A 35 -11.21 0.78 5.15
CA ALA A 35 -12.40 1.31 5.80
C ALA A 35 -13.03 2.48 5.03
N LYS A 36 -12.22 3.36 4.42
CA LYS A 36 -12.71 4.49 3.62
C LYS A 36 -13.28 4.10 2.26
N VAL A 37 -12.79 3.00 1.67
CA VAL A 37 -13.15 2.63 0.30
C VAL A 37 -14.22 1.54 0.22
N LYS A 38 -14.60 0.93 1.35
CA LYS A 38 -15.56 -0.19 1.44
C LYS A 38 -16.92 0.12 0.78
N ASP A 39 -17.40 1.35 0.89
CA ASP A 39 -18.73 1.75 0.40
C ASP A 39 -18.72 2.04 -1.12
N PHE A 40 -17.55 2.04 -1.75
CA PHE A 40 -17.37 2.38 -3.16
C PHE A 40 -17.13 1.16 -4.06
N ASN A 41 -17.24 -0.08 -3.54
CA ASN A 41 -16.87 -1.31 -4.25
C ASN A 41 -15.42 -1.28 -4.76
N TRP A 42 -14.52 -0.70 -3.96
CA TRP A 42 -13.09 -0.62 -4.24
C TRP A 42 -12.34 -1.59 -3.34
N ASN A 43 -11.18 -2.04 -3.80
CA ASN A 43 -10.25 -2.86 -3.04
C ASN A 43 -8.95 -2.10 -2.78
N ALA A 44 -8.22 -2.48 -1.72
CA ALA A 44 -6.90 -1.98 -1.42
C ALA A 44 -5.96 -3.11 -0.98
N THR A 45 -4.79 -3.19 -1.59
CA THR A 45 -3.74 -4.17 -1.26
C THR A 45 -2.46 -3.48 -0.84
N LEU A 46 -1.86 -3.96 0.26
CA LEU A 46 -0.56 -3.52 0.75
C LEU A 46 0.53 -4.46 0.20
N LEU A 47 1.45 -3.89 -0.56
CA LEU A 47 2.67 -4.55 -1.06
C LEU A 47 3.96 -3.87 -0.55
N ALA A 48 3.84 -2.70 0.07
CA ALA A 48 4.93 -2.07 0.82
C ALA A 48 5.43 -3.01 1.93
N VAL A 49 6.70 -2.87 2.29
CA VAL A 49 7.36 -3.71 3.30
C VAL A 49 8.21 -2.82 4.20
N ASP A 50 8.04 -2.95 5.51
CA ASP A 50 8.87 -2.28 6.50
C ASP A 50 10.36 -2.54 6.24
N GLY A 51 11.17 -1.48 6.27
CA GLY A 51 12.61 -1.53 6.01
C GLY A 51 13.05 -1.55 4.54
N ASN A 52 12.13 -1.64 3.57
CA ASN A 52 12.49 -1.54 2.15
C ASN A 52 13.02 -0.15 1.76
N VAL A 53 13.90 -0.13 0.76
CA VAL A 53 14.47 1.08 0.16
C VAL A 53 14.11 1.16 -1.33
N LEU A 54 14.55 2.23 -2.00
CA LEU A 54 14.22 2.49 -3.40
C LEU A 54 14.50 1.28 -4.33
N SER A 55 15.62 0.58 -4.13
CA SER A 55 15.99 -0.59 -4.94
C SER A 55 15.06 -1.79 -4.77
N ASP A 56 14.33 -1.88 -3.65
CA ASP A 56 13.47 -3.03 -3.34
C ASP A 56 12.09 -2.92 -3.99
N VAL A 57 11.68 -1.72 -4.40
CA VAL A 57 10.36 -1.45 -5.02
C VAL A 57 10.16 -2.31 -6.27
N GLY A 58 11.22 -2.62 -7.01
CA GLY A 58 11.16 -3.51 -8.18
C GLY A 58 10.62 -4.91 -7.85
N ASN A 59 10.88 -5.44 -6.65
CA ASN A 59 10.34 -6.73 -6.21
C ASN A 59 8.86 -6.63 -5.82
N GLN A 60 8.43 -5.48 -5.33
CA GLN A 60 7.02 -5.22 -5.00
C GLN A 60 6.18 -5.06 -6.27
N ILE A 61 6.70 -4.40 -7.31
CA ILE A 61 6.03 -4.24 -8.62
C ILE A 61 5.70 -5.61 -9.24
N LYS A 62 6.60 -6.60 -9.12
CA LYS A 62 6.37 -7.97 -9.62
C LYS A 62 5.18 -8.67 -8.95
N ARG A 63 4.71 -8.18 -7.80
CA ARG A 63 3.59 -8.72 -7.04
C ARG A 63 2.29 -7.95 -7.26
N VAL A 64 2.29 -6.92 -8.11
CA VAL A 64 1.10 -6.13 -8.41
C VAL A 64 0.05 -7.02 -9.10
N PRO A 65 -1.18 -7.12 -8.54
CA PRO A 65 -2.27 -7.86 -9.16
C PRO A 65 -2.64 -7.32 -10.54
N SER A 66 -3.06 -8.19 -11.45
CA SER A 66 -3.44 -7.81 -12.82
C SER A 66 -4.69 -6.90 -12.89
N ASP A 67 -5.50 -6.88 -11.83
CA ASP A 67 -6.69 -6.03 -11.70
C ASP A 67 -6.40 -4.70 -10.98
N ALA A 68 -5.14 -4.40 -10.65
CA ALA A 68 -4.73 -3.12 -10.09
C ALA A 68 -5.10 -1.97 -11.03
N THR A 69 -5.75 -0.93 -10.50
CA THR A 69 -6.12 0.25 -11.29
C THR A 69 -5.32 1.50 -10.89
N HIS A 70 -4.82 1.57 -9.65
CA HIS A 70 -4.02 2.70 -9.17
C HIS A 70 -2.86 2.19 -8.30
N LEU A 71 -1.68 2.74 -8.51
CA LEU A 71 -0.50 2.48 -7.69
C LEU A 71 -0.13 3.75 -6.91
N PHE A 72 0.12 3.61 -5.62
CA PHE A 72 0.66 4.66 -4.75
C PHE A 72 2.02 4.20 -4.23
N ILE A 73 3.02 5.05 -4.36
CA ILE A 73 4.40 4.75 -3.97
C ILE A 73 4.85 5.78 -2.95
N SER A 74 5.22 5.31 -1.76
CA SER A 74 5.87 6.12 -0.73
C SER A 74 7.20 5.47 -0.37
N ILE A 75 8.28 6.01 -0.93
CA ILE A 75 9.63 5.50 -0.73
C ILE A 75 10.62 6.67 -0.80
N GLY A 76 11.58 6.70 0.10
CA GLY A 76 12.58 7.80 0.13
C GLY A 76 13.99 7.36 0.50
N LYS A 77 14.14 6.23 1.19
CA LYS A 77 15.46 5.76 1.61
C LYS A 77 16.23 5.22 0.41
N ILE A 78 17.46 5.69 0.26
CA ILE A 78 18.44 5.22 -0.73
C ILE A 78 19.67 4.81 0.07
N TYR A 79 20.20 3.60 -0.14
CA TYR A 79 21.55 3.27 0.28
C TYR A 79 22.50 3.55 -0.88
N PHE A 80 23.55 4.33 -0.62
CA PHE A 80 24.68 4.39 -1.53
C PHE A 80 25.53 3.13 -1.28
N LEU A 81 25.79 2.38 -2.36
CA LEU A 81 26.93 1.47 -2.42
C LEU A 81 28.21 2.29 -2.56
#